data_AF-A0A4Q3IMN5-F1
#
_entry.id   AF-A0A4Q3IMN5-F1
#
_cell.length_a   1.000
_cell.length_b   1.000
_cell.length_c   1.000
_cell.angle_alpha   90.00
_cell.angle_beta   90.00
_cell.angle_gamma   90.00
#
_symmetry.space_group_name_H-M   'P 1'
#
loop_
_entity.id
_entity.type
_entity.pdbx_description
1 polymer ?
#
loop_
_entity_poly.entity_id
_entity_poly.type
_entity_poly.pdbx_seq_one_letter_code
_entity_poly.pdbx_strand_id
1 'polypeptide(L)'
;HETMLKAYFPVAEPVPFDSRDLAFAALRGGTVDAVFGDGVGFAFWLESDAAENCCSFSGGPYFSERFLGEGLAIAVDKKNADLAKALDYAIGQVVAKRRFSELMLRYFPLSAF
;
A
#
# COMPACT_ATOMS: atom_id res chain seq x y z
N HIS A 1 5.85 7.42 4.41
CA HIS A 1 4.46 7.86 4.67
C HIS A 1 4.40 9.16 5.47
N GLU A 2 4.98 9.27 6.67
CA GLU A 2 4.88 10.51 7.50
C GLU A 2 5.32 11.80 6.78
N THR A 3 6.47 11.79 6.09
CA THR A 3 6.93 12.97 5.33
C THR A 3 5.94 13.41 4.26
N MET A 4 5.27 12.45 3.61
CA MET A 4 4.23 12.71 2.61
C MET A 4 2.97 13.25 3.26
N LEU A 5 2.54 12.68 4.40
CA LEU A 5 1.40 13.17 5.18
C LEU A 5 1.57 14.65 5.53
N LYS A 6 2.72 15.03 6.09
CA LYS A 6 3.03 16.42 6.45
C LYS A 6 3.06 17.35 5.24
N ALA A 7 3.52 16.86 4.08
CA ALA A 7 3.60 17.65 2.87
C ALA A 7 2.24 17.87 2.20
N TYR A 8 1.37 16.85 2.19
CA TYR A 8 0.08 16.89 1.47
C TYR A 8 -1.06 17.41 2.35
N PHE A 9 -0.95 17.24 3.67
CA PHE A 9 -1.97 17.62 4.64
C PHE A 9 -1.38 18.50 5.73
N PRO A 10 -0.94 19.73 5.40
CA PRO A 10 -0.23 20.60 6.35
C PRO A 10 -1.09 21.04 7.55
N VAL A 11 -2.41 20.89 7.46
CA VAL A 11 -3.36 21.20 8.52
C VAL A 11 -3.70 19.99 9.41
N ALA A 12 -3.28 18.79 9.03
CA ALA A 12 -3.50 17.59 9.83
C ALA A 12 -2.44 17.50 10.94
N GLU A 13 -2.84 17.00 12.11
CA GLU A 13 -1.92 16.70 13.21
C GLU A 13 -1.34 15.28 13.01
N PRO A 14 -0.03 15.13 12.73
CA PRO A 14 0.57 13.83 12.53
C PRO A 14 0.80 13.12 13.87
N VAL A 15 0.16 11.96 14.05
CA VAL A 15 0.38 11.07 15.19
C VAL A 15 1.16 9.83 14.72
N PRO A 16 2.47 9.74 15.00
CA PRO A 16 3.27 8.58 14.61
C PRO A 16 2.98 7.38 15.53
N PHE A 17 3.01 6.18 14.95
CA PHE A 17 2.89 4.92 15.66
C PHE A 17 4.06 4.01 15.30
N ASP A 18 4.57 3.25 16.27
CA ASP A 18 5.70 2.33 16.07
C ASP A 18 5.34 1.13 15.18
N SER A 19 4.04 0.81 15.07
CA SER A 19 3.55 -0.25 14.22
C SER A 19 2.20 0.10 13.60
N ARG A 20 1.92 -0.56 12.48
CA ARG A 20 0.63 -0.46 11.79
C ARG A 20 -0.53 -0.94 12.68
N ASP A 21 -0.32 -1.99 13.45
CA ASP A 21 -1.38 -2.56 14.31
C ASP A 21 -1.78 -1.58 15.42
N LEU A 22 -0.82 -0.81 15.96
CA LEU A 22 -1.11 0.27 16.90
C LEU A 22 -1.90 1.41 16.24
N ALA A 23 -1.55 1.79 15.01
CA ALA A 23 -2.31 2.80 14.26
C ALA A 23 -3.75 2.34 13.99
N PHE A 24 -3.95 1.07 13.62
CA PHE A 24 -5.27 0.48 13.41
C PHE A 24 -6.08 0.38 14.70
N ALA A 25 -5.47 0.01 15.82
CA ALA A 25 -6.13 0.02 17.11
C ALA A 25 -6.55 1.44 17.52
N ALA A 26 -5.69 2.44 17.28
CA ALA A 26 -6.00 3.84 17.53
C ALA A 26 -7.16 4.36 16.65
N LEU A 27 -7.20 3.95 15.38
CA LEU A 27 -8.31 4.28 14.48
C LEU A 27 -9.63 3.67 14.95
N ARG A 28 -9.64 2.37 15.28
CA ARG A 28 -10.81 1.69 15.82
C ARG A 28 -11.30 2.27 17.14
N GLY A 29 -10.37 2.65 18.01
CA GLY A 29 -10.65 3.27 19.29
C GLY A 29 -11.08 4.74 19.20
N GLY A 30 -11.00 5.37 18.03
CA GLY A 30 -11.31 6.79 17.84
C GLY A 30 -10.25 7.75 18.40
N THR A 31 -9.04 7.26 18.70
CA THR A 31 -7.91 8.10 19.12
C THR A 31 -7.38 8.96 17.98
N VAL A 32 -7.50 8.47 16.74
CA VAL A 32 -7.18 9.23 15.51
C VAL A 32 -8.34 9.12 14.53
N ASP A 33 -8.58 10.17 13.77
CA ASP A 33 -9.69 10.22 12.80
C ASP A 33 -9.37 9.46 11.50
N ALA A 34 -8.08 9.30 11.17
CA ALA A 34 -7.62 8.65 9.95
C ALA A 34 -6.21 8.08 10.11
N VAL A 35 -5.90 7.07 9.30
CA VAL A 35 -4.55 6.50 9.16
C VAL A 35 -4.09 6.67 7.72
N PHE A 36 -2.87 7.15 7.53
CA PHE A 36 -2.25 7.35 6.22
C PHE A 36 -1.11 6.35 5.99
N GLY A 37 -1.18 5.58 4.89
CA GLY A 37 -0.22 4.51 4.64
C GLY A 37 -0.45 3.77 3.33
N ASP A 38 0.05 2.54 3.28
CA ASP A 38 -0.04 1.68 2.10
C ASP A 38 -1.46 1.15 1.88
N GLY A 39 -2.08 1.60 0.78
CA GLY A 39 -3.47 1.26 0.45
C GLY A 39 -3.70 -0.24 0.28
N VAL A 40 -2.74 -0.97 -0.30
CA VAL A 40 -2.85 -2.43 -0.47
C VAL A 40 -2.97 -3.12 0.89
N GLY A 41 -2.04 -2.86 1.80
CA GLY A 41 -2.05 -3.44 3.14
C GLY A 41 -3.29 -3.03 3.93
N PHE A 42 -3.80 -1.82 3.72
CA PHE A 42 -5.02 -1.35 4.38
C PHE A 42 -6.26 -2.04 3.84
N ALA A 43 -6.33 -2.32 2.54
CA ALA A 43 -7.45 -3.04 1.93
C ALA A 43 -7.60 -4.44 2.55
N PHE A 44 -6.49 -5.16 2.75
CA PHE A 44 -6.52 -6.46 3.44
C PHE A 44 -6.96 -6.35 4.90
N TRP A 45 -6.56 -5.30 5.61
CA TRP A 45 -6.97 -5.11 6.99
C TRP A 45 -8.46 -4.77 7.10
N LEU A 46 -8.96 -3.86 6.25
CA LEU A 46 -10.37 -3.46 6.22
C LEU A 46 -11.30 -4.67 5.97
N GLU A 47 -10.87 -5.61 5.15
CA GLU A 47 -11.61 -6.86 4.85
C GLU A 47 -11.36 -7.99 5.85
N SER A 48 -10.60 -7.73 6.93
CA SER A 48 -10.33 -8.72 7.97
C SER A 48 -11.27 -8.58 9.17
N ASP A 49 -11.49 -9.67 9.89
CA ASP A 49 -12.27 -9.67 11.14
C ASP A 49 -11.72 -8.66 12.17
N ALA A 50 -10.40 -8.40 12.14
CA ALA A 50 -9.76 -7.45 13.05
C ALA A 50 -10.20 -5.99 12.82
N ALA A 51 -10.70 -5.63 11.64
CA ALA A 51 -11.24 -4.30 11.39
C ALA A 51 -12.63 -4.10 12.00
N GLU A 52 -13.37 -5.18 12.28
CA GLU A 52 -14.74 -5.13 12.83
C GLU A 52 -15.68 -4.19 12.05
N ASN A 53 -15.46 -4.03 10.74
CA ASN A 53 -16.17 -3.07 9.87
C ASN A 53 -16.15 -1.62 10.37
N CYS A 54 -15.13 -1.21 11.14
CA CYS A 54 -15.06 0.11 11.77
C CYS A 54 -14.96 1.28 10.78
N CYS A 55 -14.38 1.02 9.62
CA CYS A 55 -13.66 2.03 8.86
C CYS A 55 -13.75 1.74 7.36
N SER A 56 -13.45 2.74 6.54
CA SER A 56 -13.36 2.62 5.09
C SER A 56 -12.23 3.50 4.55
N PHE A 57 -11.87 3.33 3.28
CA PHE A 57 -11.10 4.35 2.59
C PHE A 57 -11.87 5.67 2.51
N SER A 58 -11.14 6.78 2.55
CA SER A 58 -11.67 8.13 2.41
C SER A 58 -11.03 8.80 1.19
N GLY A 59 -11.84 9.09 0.18
CA GLY A 59 -11.37 9.62 -1.11
C GLY A 59 -10.68 8.56 -1.97
N GLY A 60 -9.75 9.00 -2.80
CA GLY A 60 -8.97 8.15 -3.71
C GLY A 60 -7.50 7.98 -3.28
N PRO A 61 -6.74 7.11 -3.97
CA PRO A 61 -5.33 6.90 -3.69
C PRO A 61 -4.49 8.15 -3.96
N TYR A 62 -3.43 8.32 -3.18
CA TYR A 62 -2.41 9.36 -3.41
C TYR A 62 -1.16 8.74 -4.01
N PHE A 63 -0.78 9.19 -5.20
CA PHE A 63 0.45 8.77 -5.86
C PHE A 63 1.53 9.83 -5.71
N SER A 64 2.77 9.41 -5.49
CA SER A 64 3.91 10.33 -5.45
C SER A 64 5.22 9.60 -5.71
N GLU A 65 5.80 9.80 -6.89
CA GLU A 65 7.14 9.27 -7.20
C GLU A 65 8.19 9.79 -6.20
N ARG A 66 8.09 11.06 -5.83
CA ARG A 66 8.99 11.70 -4.86
C ARG A 66 8.99 11.01 -3.49
N PHE A 67 7.83 10.59 -2.99
CA PHE A 67 7.71 10.03 -1.64
C PHE A 67 7.59 8.51 -1.59
N LEU A 68 7.08 7.88 -2.65
CA LEU A 68 6.71 6.46 -2.71
C LEU A 68 7.43 5.70 -3.84
N GLY A 69 8.11 6.40 -4.76
CA GLY A 69 8.75 5.79 -5.93
C GLY A 69 7.75 5.37 -7.02
N GLU A 70 8.20 4.46 -7.89
CA GLU A 70 7.46 4.03 -9.10
C GLU A 70 6.61 2.77 -8.87
N GLY A 71 6.47 2.32 -7.63
CA GLY A 71 5.70 1.13 -7.25
C GLY A 71 6.55 -0.03 -6.74
N LEU A 72 5.95 -1.22 -6.68
CA LEU A 72 6.60 -2.43 -6.17
C LEU A 72 7.59 -3.00 -7.18
N ALA A 73 8.80 -3.32 -6.73
CA ALA A 73 9.87 -3.89 -7.55
C ALA A 73 10.55 -5.07 -6.84
N ILE A 74 11.18 -5.96 -7.62
CA ILE A 74 12.01 -7.03 -7.10
C ILE A 74 13.45 -6.53 -7.00
N ALA A 75 13.97 -6.42 -5.79
CA ALA A 75 15.37 -6.05 -5.56
C ALA A 75 16.30 -7.26 -5.75
N VAL A 76 17.39 -7.05 -6.49
CA VAL A 76 18.48 -8.02 -6.63
C VAL A 76 19.81 -7.38 -6.26
N ASP A 77 20.81 -8.21 -5.94
CA ASP A 77 22.19 -7.74 -5.76
C ASP A 77 22.67 -7.05 -7.05
N LYS A 78 23.34 -5.89 -6.91
CA LYS A 78 23.83 -5.07 -8.03
C LYS A 78 24.71 -5.85 -9.01
N LYS A 79 25.41 -6.90 -8.55
CA LYS A 79 26.26 -7.74 -9.42
C LYS A 79 25.46 -8.71 -10.31
N ASN A 80 24.17 -8.93 -10.02
CA ASN A 80 23.33 -9.92 -10.69
C ASN A 80 22.46 -9.28 -11.79
N ALA A 81 23.09 -8.56 -12.74
CA ALA A 81 22.37 -7.85 -13.79
C ALA A 81 21.55 -8.79 -14.71
N ASP A 82 22.03 -10.01 -14.96
CA ASP A 82 21.29 -10.97 -15.78
C ASP A 82 20.06 -11.54 -15.06
N LEU A 83 20.10 -11.64 -13.72
CA LEU A 83 18.93 -12.01 -12.92
C LEU A 83 17.86 -10.91 -12.97
N ALA A 84 18.26 -9.64 -12.86
CA ALA A 84 17.33 -8.51 -13.00
C ALA A 84 16.59 -8.59 -14.36
N LYS A 85 17.34 -8.71 -15.46
CA LYS A 85 16.75 -8.83 -16.81
C LYS A 85 15.82 -10.03 -16.96
N ALA A 86 16.17 -11.17 -16.36
CA ALA A 86 15.33 -12.37 -16.40
C ALA A 86 14.02 -12.17 -15.64
N LEU A 87 14.06 -11.51 -14.47
CA LEU A 87 12.87 -11.15 -13.68
C LEU A 87 11.99 -10.14 -14.42
N ASP A 88 12.59 -9.08 -14.99
CA ASP A 88 11.87 -8.07 -15.78
C ASP A 88 11.15 -8.72 -16.96
N TYR A 89 11.84 -9.59 -17.69
CA TYR A 89 11.24 -10.35 -18.78
C TYR A 89 10.09 -11.23 -18.29
N ALA A 90 10.28 -11.96 -17.19
CA ALA A 90 9.24 -12.83 -16.63
C ALA A 90 8.00 -12.05 -16.20
N ILE A 91 8.16 -10.89 -15.54
CA ILE A 91 7.06 -9.98 -15.18
C ILE A 91 6.34 -9.53 -16.45
N GLY A 92 7.09 -9.09 -17.48
CA GLY A 92 6.52 -8.72 -18.77
C GLY A 92 5.67 -9.83 -19.39
N GLN A 93 6.12 -11.09 -19.31
CA GLN A 93 5.35 -12.24 -19.80
C GLN A 93 4.08 -12.51 -18.96
N VAL A 94 4.14 -12.37 -17.64
CA VAL A 94 2.97 -12.53 -16.74
C VAL A 94 1.91 -11.47 -17.05
N VAL A 95 2.32 -10.23 -17.28
CA VAL A 95 1.44 -9.12 -17.68
C VAL A 95 0.85 -9.37 -19.07
N ALA A 96 1.68 -9.68 -20.07
CA ALA A 96 1.24 -9.94 -21.44
C ALA A 96 0.21 -11.07 -21.53
N LYS A 97 0.35 -12.10 -20.67
CA LYS A 97 -0.60 -13.23 -20.56
C LYS A 97 -1.82 -12.92 -19.69
N ARG A 98 -2.00 -11.67 -19.24
CA ARG A 98 -3.10 -11.22 -18.34
C ARG A 98 -3.20 -11.97 -17.01
N ARG A 99 -2.18 -12.75 -16.65
CA ARG A 99 -2.13 -13.47 -15.37
C ARG A 99 -2.01 -12.51 -14.20
N PHE A 100 -1.32 -11.39 -14.39
CA PHE A 100 -1.25 -10.33 -13.38
C PHE A 100 -2.64 -9.81 -13.00
N SER A 101 -3.46 -9.44 -13.99
CA SER A 101 -4.82 -8.95 -13.77
C SER A 101 -5.72 -9.99 -13.09
N GLU A 102 -5.60 -11.27 -13.48
CA GLU A 102 -6.31 -12.38 -12.83
C GLU A 102 -5.94 -12.51 -11.36
N LEU A 103 -4.64 -12.45 -11.02
CA LEU A 103 -4.16 -12.51 -9.65
C LEU A 103 -4.67 -11.32 -8.82
N MET A 104 -4.62 -10.11 -9.40
CA MET A 104 -5.13 -8.91 -8.73
C MET A 104 -6.62 -9.06 -8.39
N LEU A 105 -7.45 -9.45 -9.35
CA LEU A 105 -8.89 -9.66 -9.13
C LEU A 105 -9.21 -10.78 -8.14
N ARG A 106 -8.34 -11.80 -8.08
CA ARG A 106 -8.56 -12.96 -7.20
C ARG A 106 -8.19 -12.70 -5.75
N TYR A 107 -7.12 -11.93 -5.51
CA TYR A 107 -6.52 -11.81 -4.18
C TYR A 107 -6.72 -10.45 -3.52
N PHE A 108 -7.20 -9.44 -4.25
CA PHE A 108 -7.43 -8.09 -3.71
C PHE A 108 -8.93 -7.81 -3.68
N PRO A 109 -9.62 -8.15 -2.57
CA PRO A 109 -11.08 -8.07 -2.46
C PRO A 109 -11.62 -6.63 -2.48
N LEU A 110 -10.84 -5.69 -1.95
CA LEU A 110 -11.15 -4.26 -1.93
C LEU A 110 -10.12 -3.52 -2.78
N SER A 111 -10.59 -2.66 -3.71
CA SER A 111 -9.69 -1.83 -4.49
C SER A 111 -9.00 -0.82 -3.59
N ALA A 112 -7.67 -0.84 -3.58
CA ALA A 112 -6.85 0.22 -3.01
C ALA A 112 -6.62 1.39 -3.99
N PHE A 113 -7.24 1.33 -5.18
CA PHE A 113 -7.06 2.25 -6.30
C PHE A 113 -8.39 2.80 -6.81
#